data_AF-A0A7S0Z2N3-F1
#
_entry.id   AF-A0A7S0Z2N3-F1
#
_cell.length_a   1.000
_cell.length_b   1.000
_cell.length_c   1.000
_cell.angle_alpha   90.00
_cell.angle_beta   90.00
_cell.angle_gamma   90.00
#
_symmetry.space_group_name_H-M   'P 1'
#
loop_
_entity.id
_entity.type
_entity.pdbx_description
1 polymer ?
#
loop_
_entity_poly.entity_id
_entity_poly.type
_entity_poly.pdbx_seq_one_letter_code
_entity_poly.pdbx_strand_id
1 'polypeptide(L)'
;MEVSVRKPKICEACGAADAPLVCPCKAALYCNVECQRACWAEHREGCTHHLEKKLAQEEGRLGRDHPMVGVKAFKLGALYDQQDLLDKAEAKYSEAVRIFSLIEDDENVARASGNLSIVYDKRGKYDDAVKLNKQVLRMLRRVHGEGHESVADTLINLGITLVRQGKRDGA
;
A
#
# COMPACT_ATOMS: atom_id res chain seq x y z
N MET A 1 6.12 11.49 -41.70
CA MET A 1 5.45 11.64 -40.40
C MET A 1 6.00 10.56 -39.48
N GLU A 2 6.98 10.91 -38.66
CA GLU A 2 7.53 9.96 -37.67
C GLU A 2 6.46 9.71 -36.60
N VAL A 3 5.97 8.48 -36.55
CA VAL A 3 5.19 8.00 -35.42
C VAL A 3 6.19 7.89 -34.26
N SER A 4 6.23 8.91 -33.41
CA SER A 4 6.98 8.88 -32.15
C SER A 4 6.49 7.69 -31.34
N VAL A 5 7.21 6.57 -31.43
CA VAL A 5 7.01 5.38 -30.60
C VAL A 5 7.24 5.82 -29.15
N ARG A 6 6.17 6.13 -28.43
CA ARG A 6 6.25 6.42 -27.00
C ARG A 6 6.82 5.17 -26.33
N LYS A 7 7.96 5.31 -25.64
CA LYS A 7 8.56 4.26 -24.81
C LYS A 7 7.48 3.66 -23.89
N PRO A 8 7.46 2.34 -23.67
CA PRO A 8 6.46 1.69 -22.82
C PRO A 8 6.52 2.28 -21.41
N LYS A 9 5.39 2.74 -20.87
CA LYS A 9 5.32 3.21 -19.48
C LYS A 9 5.17 1.99 -18.59
N ILE A 10 6.18 1.73 -17.76
CA ILE A 10 6.14 0.67 -16.75
C ILE A 10 5.19 1.11 -15.64
N CYS A 11 4.29 0.23 -15.18
CA CYS A 11 3.48 0.52 -14.00
C CYS A 11 4.37 0.56 -12.75
N GLU A 12 4.50 1.71 -12.10
CA GLU A 12 5.38 1.88 -10.92
C GLU A 12 4.98 1.00 -9.73
N ALA A 13 3.68 0.66 -9.62
CA ALA A 13 3.17 -0.21 -8.57
C ALA A 13 3.64 -1.67 -8.73
N CYS A 14 3.56 -2.24 -9.94
CA CYS A 14 3.83 -3.67 -10.18
C CYS A 14 5.07 -3.99 -11.05
N GLY A 15 5.69 -2.98 -11.66
CA GLY A 15 6.86 -3.13 -12.54
C GLY A 15 6.55 -3.77 -13.91
N ALA A 16 5.28 -4.01 -14.24
CA ALA A 16 4.89 -4.61 -15.52
C ALA A 16 5.04 -3.58 -16.66
N ALA A 17 5.76 -3.99 -17.73
CA ALA A 17 5.75 -3.30 -19.01
C ALA A 17 4.45 -3.66 -19.73
N ASP A 18 3.67 -2.64 -20.09
CA ASP A 18 2.41 -2.77 -20.82
C ASP A 18 1.39 -3.76 -20.21
N ALA A 19 0.94 -3.47 -18.98
CA ALA A 19 -0.48 -3.68 -18.68
C ALA A 19 -1.25 -2.72 -19.61
N PRO A 20 -2.39 -3.10 -20.22
CA PRO A 20 -2.93 -2.41 -21.40
C PRO A 20 -3.14 -0.91 -21.13
N LEU A 21 -2.14 -0.10 -21.48
CA LEU A 21 -2.25 1.36 -21.62
C LEU A 21 -3.10 1.71 -22.85
N VAL A 22 -3.65 0.70 -23.51
CA VAL A 22 -4.82 0.80 -24.35
C VAL A 22 -6.01 0.50 -23.46
N CYS A 23 -6.52 1.54 -22.78
CA CYS A 23 -7.95 1.56 -22.52
C CYS A 23 -8.63 1.20 -23.85
N PRO A 24 -9.52 0.20 -23.92
CA PRO A 24 -10.24 -0.11 -25.15
C PRO A 24 -10.99 1.13 -25.70
N CYS A 25 -11.14 2.17 -24.89
CA CYS A 25 -11.64 3.50 -25.26
C CYS A 25 -10.71 4.39 -26.12
N LYS A 26 -9.51 3.94 -26.55
CA LYS A 26 -8.61 4.74 -27.42
C LYS A 26 -9.24 5.18 -28.76
N ALA A 27 -10.44 4.72 -29.10
CA ALA A 27 -11.17 5.10 -30.30
C ALA A 27 -12.29 6.15 -30.10
N ALA A 28 -12.62 6.62 -28.88
CA ALA A 28 -13.79 7.47 -28.70
C ALA A 28 -13.45 8.83 -28.09
N LEU A 29 -13.92 9.89 -28.74
CA LEU A 29 -14.00 11.30 -28.29
C LEU A 29 -14.72 11.52 -26.93
N TYR A 30 -15.04 10.45 -26.17
CA TYR A 30 -15.87 10.43 -24.97
C TYR A 30 -15.26 9.56 -23.87
N CYS A 31 -14.02 9.83 -23.45
CA CYS A 31 -13.50 9.29 -22.19
C CYS A 31 -14.07 10.14 -21.04
N ASN A 32 -15.18 9.70 -20.45
CA ASN A 32 -15.77 10.33 -19.26
C ASN A 32 -15.11 9.79 -17.97
N VAL A 33 -15.41 10.43 -16.83
CA VAL A 33 -14.79 10.08 -15.53
C VAL A 33 -15.08 8.62 -15.13
N GLU A 34 -16.22 8.06 -15.51
CA GLU A 34 -16.62 6.69 -15.20
C GLU A 34 -15.83 5.66 -16.01
N CYS A 35 -15.63 5.91 -17.31
CA CYS A 35 -14.79 5.09 -18.18
C CYS A 35 -13.32 5.09 -17.72
N GLN A 36 -12.81 6.24 -17.29
CA GLN A 36 -11.51 6.32 -16.65
C GLN A 36 -11.48 5.43 -15.40
N ARG A 37 -12.41 5.60 -14.46
CA ARG A 37 -12.47 4.81 -13.22
C ARG A 37 -12.51 3.30 -13.46
N ALA A 38 -13.29 2.84 -14.44
CA ALA A 38 -13.36 1.43 -14.83
C ALA A 38 -12.02 0.92 -15.37
N CYS A 39 -11.37 1.68 -16.26
CA CYS A 39 -10.04 1.34 -16.77
C CYS A 39 -8.97 1.30 -15.66
N TRP A 40 -9.04 2.22 -14.68
CA TRP A 40 -8.17 2.22 -13.51
C TRP A 40 -8.46 1.05 -12.54
N ALA A 41 -9.70 0.57 -12.48
CA ALA A 41 -10.07 -0.60 -11.68
C ALA A 41 -9.55 -1.90 -12.31
N GLU A 42 -9.82 -2.12 -13.60
CA GLU A 42 -9.31 -3.28 -14.36
C GLU A 42 -7.78 -3.33 -14.36
N HIS A 43 -7.13 -2.18 -14.55
CA HIS A 43 -5.68 -2.08 -14.47
C HIS A 43 -5.17 -2.42 -13.05
N ARG A 44 -5.88 -2.00 -11.99
CA ARG A 44 -5.52 -2.34 -10.59
C ARG A 44 -5.66 -3.84 -10.30
N GLU A 45 -6.72 -4.47 -10.78
CA GLU A 45 -6.91 -5.93 -10.65
C GLU A 45 -5.80 -6.70 -11.39
N GLY A 46 -5.48 -6.30 -12.63
CA GLY A 46 -4.37 -6.86 -13.38
C GLY A 46 -3.02 -6.70 -12.69
N CYS A 47 -2.76 -5.54 -12.08
CA CYS A 47 -1.54 -5.29 -11.29
C CYS A 47 -1.47 -6.17 -10.05
N THR A 48 -2.61 -6.37 -9.38
CA THR A 48 -2.73 -7.20 -8.18
C THR A 48 -2.43 -8.65 -8.50
N HIS A 49 -3.07 -9.20 -9.53
CA HIS A 49 -2.83 -10.56 -10.00
C HIS A 49 -1.37 -10.78 -10.43
N HIS A 50 -0.77 -9.81 -11.14
CA HIS A 50 0.64 -9.89 -11.53
C HIS A 50 1.55 -9.96 -10.30
N LEU A 51 1.33 -9.11 -9.30
CA LEU A 51 2.12 -9.09 -8.07
C LEU A 51 1.92 -10.34 -7.21
N GLU A 52 0.71 -10.88 -7.11
CA GLU A 52 0.44 -12.16 -6.43
C GLU A 52 1.25 -13.30 -7.06
N LYS A 53 1.22 -13.42 -8.39
CA LYS A 53 2.00 -14.42 -9.12
C LYS A 53 3.50 -14.24 -8.90
N LYS A 54 3.98 -12.99 -8.95
CA LYS A 54 5.39 -12.65 -8.71
C LYS A 54 5.80 -12.87 -7.26
N LEU A 55 4.91 -12.72 -6.29
CA LEU A 55 5.15 -13.00 -4.88
C LEU A 55 5.33 -14.50 -4.67
N ALA A 56 4.40 -15.32 -5.17
CA ALA A 56 4.48 -16.78 -5.08
C ALA A 56 5.77 -17.34 -5.69
N GLN A 57 6.23 -16.76 -6.80
CA GLN A 57 7.52 -17.12 -7.41
C GLN A 57 8.72 -16.80 -6.52
N GLU A 58 8.75 -15.63 -5.86
CA GLU A 58 9.86 -15.30 -4.95
C GLU A 58 9.81 -16.12 -3.67
N GLU A 59 8.62 -16.37 -3.11
CA GLU A 59 8.48 -17.22 -1.93
C GLU A 59 9.07 -18.61 -2.17
N GLY A 60 8.83 -19.19 -3.35
CA GLY A 60 9.42 -20.47 -3.74
C GLY A 60 10.93 -20.42 -4.00
N ARG A 61 11.46 -19.28 -4.44
CA ARG A 61 12.88 -19.13 -4.81
C ARG A 61 13.77 -18.71 -3.65
N LEU A 62 13.30 -17.80 -2.82
CA LEU A 62 14.05 -17.11 -1.76
C LEU A 62 13.63 -17.53 -0.36
N GLY A 63 12.46 -18.15 -0.21
CA GLY A 63 11.82 -18.41 1.08
C GLY A 63 10.93 -17.24 1.53
N ARG A 64 9.98 -17.56 2.42
CA ARG A 64 8.93 -16.63 2.89
C ARG A 64 9.43 -15.46 3.75
N ASP A 65 10.62 -15.59 4.31
CA ASP A 65 11.21 -14.59 5.22
C ASP A 65 12.17 -13.62 4.53
N HIS A 66 12.31 -13.75 3.21
CA HIS A 66 13.25 -12.93 2.47
C HIS A 66 12.75 -11.46 2.34
N PRO A 67 13.62 -10.45 2.49
CA PRO A 67 13.23 -9.02 2.42
C PRO A 67 12.43 -8.64 1.16
N MET A 68 12.79 -9.22 0.01
CA MET A 68 12.06 -9.02 -1.25
C MET A 68 10.60 -9.53 -1.22
N VAL A 69 10.32 -10.59 -0.46
CA VAL A 69 8.94 -11.05 -0.21
C VAL A 69 8.20 -9.98 0.60
N GLY A 70 8.86 -9.41 1.63
CA GLY A 70 8.33 -8.28 2.40
C GLY A 70 7.98 -7.06 1.55
N VAL A 71 8.87 -6.66 0.62
CA VAL A 71 8.62 -5.54 -0.30
C VAL A 71 7.41 -5.82 -1.21
N LYS A 72 7.29 -7.03 -1.75
CA LYS A 72 6.16 -7.41 -2.60
C LYS A 72 4.86 -7.50 -1.79
N ALA A 73 4.89 -8.04 -0.58
CA ALA A 73 3.76 -8.08 0.33
C ALA A 73 3.27 -6.67 0.69
N PHE A 74 4.19 -5.75 1.02
CA PHE A 74 3.86 -4.34 1.27
C PHE A 74 3.15 -3.68 0.07
N LYS A 75 3.68 -3.87 -1.14
CA LYS A 75 3.07 -3.34 -2.37
C LYS A 75 1.68 -3.93 -2.63
N LEU A 76 1.51 -5.23 -2.38
CA LEU A 76 0.23 -5.90 -2.53
C LEU A 76 -0.79 -5.41 -1.50
N GLY A 77 -0.36 -5.17 -0.25
CA GLY A 77 -1.17 -4.53 0.78
C GLY A 77 -1.70 -3.15 0.36
N ALA A 78 -0.86 -2.34 -0.27
CA ALA A 78 -1.26 -1.03 -0.82
C ALA A 78 -2.30 -1.14 -1.95
N LEU A 79 -2.15 -2.13 -2.83
CA LEU A 79 -3.14 -2.36 -3.89
C LEU A 79 -4.49 -2.84 -3.33
N TYR A 80 -4.49 -3.71 -2.33
CA TYR A 80 -5.73 -4.12 -1.66
C TYR A 80 -6.39 -2.99 -0.89
N ASP A 81 -5.62 -2.14 -0.22
CA ASP A 81 -6.15 -0.96 0.48
C ASP A 81 -6.83 0.03 -0.51
N GLN A 82 -6.25 0.21 -1.70
CA GLN A 82 -6.86 1.01 -2.77
C GLN A 82 -8.13 0.39 -3.37
N GLN A 83 -8.33 -0.91 -3.21
CA GLN A 83 -9.52 -1.65 -3.63
C GLN A 83 -10.54 -1.80 -2.49
N ASP A 84 -10.27 -1.22 -1.32
CA ASP A 84 -11.07 -1.36 -0.10
C ASP A 84 -11.19 -2.82 0.39
N LEU A 85 -10.27 -3.70 -0.03
CA LEU A 85 -10.17 -5.09 0.42
C LEU A 85 -9.37 -5.15 1.73
N LEU A 86 -9.93 -4.56 2.79
CA LEU A 86 -9.22 -4.29 4.06
C LEU A 86 -8.68 -5.55 4.74
N ASP A 87 -9.38 -6.70 4.66
CA ASP A 87 -8.90 -7.97 5.22
C ASP A 87 -7.61 -8.45 4.54
N LYS A 88 -7.55 -8.34 3.21
CA LYS A 88 -6.35 -8.73 2.44
C LYS A 88 -5.21 -7.74 2.65
N ALA A 89 -5.54 -6.44 2.76
CA ALA A 89 -4.56 -5.40 3.06
C ALA A 89 -3.93 -5.60 4.43
N GLU A 90 -4.73 -5.86 5.46
CA GLU A 90 -4.27 -6.15 6.83
C GLU A 90 -3.32 -7.35 6.85
N ALA A 91 -3.70 -8.45 6.21
CA ALA A 91 -2.86 -9.65 6.13
C ALA A 91 -1.51 -9.36 5.48
N LYS A 92 -1.50 -8.62 4.37
CA LYS A 92 -0.27 -8.34 3.61
C LYS A 92 0.64 -7.31 4.27
N TYR A 93 0.08 -6.29 4.91
CA TYR A 93 0.90 -5.37 5.71
C TYR A 93 1.47 -6.06 6.96
N SER A 94 0.69 -6.89 7.65
CA SER A 94 1.17 -7.66 8.81
C SER A 94 2.30 -8.62 8.42
N GLU A 95 2.17 -9.29 7.28
CA GLU A 95 3.22 -10.12 6.70
C GLU A 95 4.49 -9.31 6.41
N ALA A 96 4.36 -8.14 5.79
CA ALA A 96 5.48 -7.25 5.51
C ALA A 96 6.18 -6.79 6.81
N VAL A 97 5.41 -6.36 7.82
CA VAL A 97 5.94 -5.96 9.14
C VAL A 97 6.75 -7.10 9.77
N ARG A 98 6.20 -8.33 9.74
CA ARG A 98 6.89 -9.52 10.27
C ARG A 98 8.23 -9.73 9.57
N ILE A 99 8.25 -9.71 8.23
CA ILE A 99 9.46 -9.94 7.43
C ILE A 99 10.51 -8.87 7.69
N PHE A 100 10.13 -7.59 7.68
CA PHE A 100 11.08 -6.49 7.91
C PHE A 100 11.61 -6.48 9.35
N SER A 101 10.82 -6.96 10.31
CA SER A 101 11.27 -7.11 11.70
C SER A 101 12.34 -8.19 11.86
N LEU A 102 12.35 -9.24 11.02
CA LEU A 102 13.37 -10.30 11.09
C LEU A 102 14.77 -9.84 10.71
N ILE A 103 14.85 -8.78 9.90
CA ILE A 103 16.11 -8.20 9.42
C ILE A 103 16.42 -6.85 10.08
N GLU A 104 15.67 -6.48 11.12
CA GLU A 104 15.82 -5.22 11.86
C GLU A 104 15.77 -3.96 10.96
N ASP A 105 14.96 -4.01 9.89
CA ASP A 105 14.75 -2.88 8.98
C ASP A 105 13.66 -1.95 9.51
N ASP A 106 14.06 -1.12 10.48
CA ASP A 106 13.17 -0.20 11.19
C ASP A 106 12.38 0.74 10.26
N GLU A 107 13.00 1.18 9.16
CA GLU A 107 12.36 2.09 8.20
C GLU A 107 11.19 1.41 7.51
N ASN A 108 11.41 0.19 6.99
CA ASN A 108 10.35 -0.58 6.36
C ASN A 108 9.30 -1.10 7.36
N VAL A 109 9.71 -1.43 8.59
CA VAL A 109 8.77 -1.77 9.68
C VAL A 109 7.86 -0.58 9.99
N ALA A 110 8.41 0.63 10.13
CA ALA A 110 7.66 1.84 10.42
C ALA A 110 6.67 2.17 9.29
N ARG A 111 7.13 2.10 8.03
CA ARG A 111 6.28 2.34 6.87
C ARG A 111 5.13 1.34 6.73
N ALA A 112 5.42 0.04 6.87
CA ALA A 112 4.39 -1.00 6.79
C ALA A 112 3.40 -0.91 7.96
N SER A 113 3.88 -0.58 9.17
CA SER A 113 3.04 -0.40 10.35
C SER A 113 2.17 0.86 10.27
N GLY A 114 2.67 1.94 9.66
CA GLY A 114 1.87 3.15 9.40
C GLY A 114 0.71 2.88 8.45
N ASN A 115 0.92 2.10 7.39
CA ASN A 115 -0.18 1.71 6.51
C ASN A 115 -1.16 0.74 7.17
N LEU A 116 -0.65 -0.18 8.01
CA LEU A 116 -1.49 -1.08 8.79
C LEU A 116 -2.39 -0.32 9.79
N SER A 117 -1.89 0.77 10.39
CA SER A 117 -2.70 1.59 11.31
C SER A 117 -3.86 2.29 10.58
N ILE A 118 -3.63 2.74 9.36
CA ILE A 118 -4.67 3.30 8.48
C ILE A 118 -5.73 2.23 8.17
N VAL A 119 -5.32 0.99 7.86
CA VAL A 119 -6.26 -0.12 7.62
C VAL A 119 -7.08 -0.42 8.88
N TYR A 120 -6.47 -0.45 10.07
CA TYR A 120 -7.19 -0.61 11.33
C TYR A 120 -8.21 0.50 11.58
N ASP A 121 -7.84 1.75 11.29
CA ASP A 121 -8.72 2.90 11.42
C ASP A 121 -9.93 2.80 10.47
N LYS A 122 -9.73 2.43 9.20
CA LYS A 122 -10.82 2.16 8.24
C LYS A 122 -11.75 1.03 8.69
N ARG A 123 -11.22 0.03 9.42
CA ARG A 123 -11.99 -1.09 9.99
C ARG A 123 -12.69 -0.75 11.32
N GLY A 124 -12.50 0.45 11.86
CA GLY A 124 -13.02 0.83 13.17
C GLY A 124 -12.28 0.20 14.36
N LYS A 125 -11.11 -0.42 14.14
CA LYS A 125 -10.22 -0.94 15.20
C LYS A 125 -9.35 0.19 15.76
N TYR A 126 -9.98 1.23 16.30
CA TYR A 126 -9.29 2.47 16.67
C TYR A 126 -8.22 2.28 17.75
N ASP A 127 -8.47 1.43 18.75
CA ASP A 127 -7.49 1.14 19.81
C ASP A 127 -6.19 0.56 19.25
N ASP A 128 -6.30 -0.36 18.30
CA ASP A 128 -5.15 -1.00 17.67
C ASP A 128 -4.41 -0.01 16.75
N ALA A 129 -5.17 0.82 16.00
CA ALA A 129 -4.60 1.91 15.21
C ALA A 129 -3.83 2.93 16.06
N VAL A 130 -4.36 3.36 17.21
CA VAL A 130 -3.69 4.28 18.14
C VAL A 130 -2.40 3.67 18.69
N LYS A 131 -2.45 2.42 19.15
CA LYS A 131 -1.27 1.71 19.67
C LYS A 131 -0.17 1.62 18.61
N LEU A 132 -0.55 1.26 17.38
CA LEU A 132 0.37 1.10 16.27
C LEU A 132 0.98 2.44 15.83
N ASN A 133 0.17 3.50 15.71
CA ASN A 133 0.66 4.86 15.43
C ASN A 133 1.67 5.34 16.48
N LYS A 134 1.42 5.09 17.77
CA LYS A 134 2.38 5.42 18.84
C LYS A 134 3.69 4.65 18.70
N GLN A 135 3.65 3.39 18.27
CA GLN A 135 4.87 2.61 18.00
C GLN A 135 5.64 3.16 16.82
N VAL A 136 4.96 3.45 15.70
CA VAL A 136 5.55 4.04 14.50
C VAL A 136 6.22 5.38 14.80
N LEU A 137 5.58 6.24 15.59
CA LEU A 137 6.18 7.51 16.02
C LEU A 137 7.49 7.33 16.78
N ARG A 138 7.57 6.36 17.68
CA ARG A 138 8.81 6.07 18.43
C ARG A 138 9.92 5.61 17.49
N MET A 139 9.60 4.75 16.52
CA MET A 139 10.57 4.25 15.53
C MET A 139 11.04 5.38 14.62
N LEU A 140 10.13 6.14 14.01
CA LEU A 140 10.48 7.22 13.08
C LEU A 140 11.27 8.34 13.76
N ARG A 141 10.95 8.70 15.00
CA ARG A 141 11.74 9.68 15.76
C ARG A 141 13.15 9.20 16.03
N ARG A 142 13.35 7.89 16.26
CA ARG A 142 14.69 7.30 16.43
C ARG A 142 15.48 7.29 15.12
N VAL A 143 14.84 6.92 14.01
CA VAL A 143 15.51 6.74 12.71
C VAL A 143 15.79 8.07 12.02
N HIS A 144 14.82 8.99 11.99
CA HIS A 144 14.90 10.22 11.20
C HIS A 144 14.90 11.52 12.03
N GLY A 145 14.66 11.43 13.35
CA GLY A 145 14.47 12.61 14.20
C GLY A 145 13.04 13.17 14.17
N GLU A 146 12.78 14.20 14.97
CA GLU A 146 11.42 14.74 15.16
C GLU A 146 10.89 15.55 13.97
N GLY A 147 11.77 16.12 13.14
CA GLY A 147 11.41 17.00 12.03
C GLY A 147 11.08 16.29 10.71
N HIS A 148 11.11 14.96 10.67
CA HIS A 148 10.87 14.21 9.44
C HIS A 148 9.39 14.20 9.05
N GLU A 149 9.09 14.32 7.75
CA GLU A 149 7.73 14.36 7.20
C GLU A 149 6.87 13.18 7.69
N SER A 150 7.43 11.97 7.70
CA SER A 150 6.71 10.77 8.17
C SER A 150 6.29 10.84 9.65
N VAL A 151 6.99 11.60 10.50
CA VAL A 151 6.57 11.83 11.90
C VAL A 151 5.33 12.71 11.92
N ALA A 152 5.29 13.76 11.09
CA ALA A 152 4.12 14.63 10.95
C ALA A 152 2.92 13.85 10.40
N ASP A 153 3.11 13.04 9.36
CA ASP A 153 2.05 12.19 8.79
C ASP A 153 1.47 11.23 9.83
N THR A 154 2.33 10.59 10.62
CA THR A 154 1.88 9.66 11.67
C THR A 154 1.14 10.39 12.80
N LEU A 155 1.54 11.61 13.15
CA LEU A 155 0.83 12.45 14.13
C LEU A 155 -0.56 12.86 13.61
N ILE A 156 -0.67 13.21 12.33
CA ILE A 156 -1.95 13.52 11.68
C ILE A 156 -2.88 12.31 11.74
N ASN A 157 -2.38 11.13 11.34
CA ASN A 157 -3.15 9.89 11.39
C ASN A 157 -3.59 9.54 12.82
N LEU A 158 -2.70 9.70 13.80
CA LEU A 158 -3.04 9.49 15.21
C LEU A 158 -4.14 10.45 15.69
N GLY A 159 -4.06 11.73 15.33
CA GLY A 159 -5.09 12.71 15.66
C GLY A 159 -6.45 12.36 15.06
N ILE A 160 -6.48 11.95 13.79
CA ILE A 160 -7.70 11.48 13.12
C ILE A 160 -8.31 10.28 13.85
N THR A 161 -7.49 9.27 14.16
CA THR A 161 -7.95 8.07 14.86
C THR A 161 -8.50 8.39 16.25
N LEU A 162 -7.85 9.26 17.02
CA LEU A 162 -8.33 9.66 18.35
C LEU A 162 -9.68 10.40 18.28
N VAL A 163 -9.88 11.25 17.27
CA VAL A 163 -11.18 11.92 17.06
C VAL A 163 -12.27 10.90 16.72
N ARG A 164 -11.96 9.91 15.87
CA ARG A 164 -12.91 8.83 15.51
C ARG A 164 -13.23 7.94 16.70
N GLN A 165 -12.24 7.62 17.53
CA GLN A 165 -12.41 6.90 18.78
C GLN A 165 -13.32 7.65 19.75
N GLY A 166 -13.04 8.93 20.03
CA GLY A 166 -13.86 9.73 20.96
C GLY A 166 -15.31 9.91 20.50
N LYS A 167 -15.57 9.96 19.19
CA LYS A 167 -16.95 9.96 18.65
C LYS A 167 -17.67 8.63 18.88
N ARG A 168 -16.96 7.51 18.91
CA ARG A 168 -17.53 6.18 19.19
C ARG A 168 -17.77 5.98 20.68
N ASP A 169 -16.85 6.42 21.52
CA ASP A 169 -16.95 6.25 22.97
C ASP A 169 -17.98 7.20 23.61
N GLY A 170 -18.37 8.26 22.90
CA GLY A 170 -19.45 9.17 23.27
C GLY A 170 -20.82 8.87 22.64
N ALA A 171 -20.95 7.80 21.85
CA ALA A 171 -22.20 7.32 21.24
C ALA A 171 -22.77 6.13 22.00
#